data_AF-A0A7I8D8P2-F1
#
_entry.id   AF-A0A7I8D8P2-F1
#
_cell.length_a   1.000
_cell.length_b   1.000
_cell.length_c   1.000
_cell.angle_alpha   90.00
_cell.angle_beta   90.00
_cell.angle_gamma   90.00
#
_symmetry.space_group_name_H-M   'P 1'
#
loop_
_entity.id
_entity.type
_entity.pdbx_description
1 polymer ?
#
loop_
_entity_poly.entity_id
_entity_poly.type
_entity_poly.pdbx_seq_one_letter_code
_entity_poly.pdbx_strand_id
1 'polypeptide(L)'
;MTNREIDVLIEKYIFGHEKIVCRHAEDDYHVLIESDGWDVLIPLRYFTESISDAWQVLEKLKNDGYGINLYGQDGFKWQVQLYEGRTYGAIVTFDELIEHTSAPMAICLAALKSVGVEIAT
;
A
#
# COMPACT_ATOMS: atom_id res chain seq x y z
N MET A 1 -14.78 0.07 2.67
CA MET A 1 -14.04 1.14 1.98
C MET A 1 -13.99 0.83 0.49
N THR A 2 -13.89 1.83 -0.37
CA THR A 2 -13.67 1.64 -1.81
C THR A 2 -12.19 1.37 -2.10
N ASN A 3 -11.89 0.77 -3.26
CA ASN A 3 -10.51 0.61 -3.75
C ASN A 3 -9.74 1.93 -3.71
N ARG A 4 -10.41 3.01 -4.14
CA ARG A 4 -9.78 4.32 -4.22
C ARG A 4 -9.48 4.93 -2.85
N GLU A 5 -10.36 4.73 -1.87
CA GLU A 5 -10.09 5.13 -0.48
C GLU A 5 -8.86 4.38 0.08
N ILE A 6 -8.65 3.12 -0.29
CA ILE A 6 -7.48 2.34 0.10
C ILE A 6 -6.21 2.87 -0.61
N ASP A 7 -6.28 3.20 -1.89
CA ASP A 7 -5.14 3.81 -2.62
C ASP A 7 -4.67 5.12 -1.95
N VAL A 8 -5.62 5.95 -1.50
CA VAL A 8 -5.35 7.18 -0.73
C VAL A 8 -4.64 6.87 0.59
N LEU A 9 -5.06 5.82 1.30
CA LEU A 9 -4.38 5.38 2.52
C LEU A 9 -2.95 4.89 2.24
N ILE A 10 -2.72 4.19 1.14
CA ILE A 10 -1.37 3.74 0.75
C ILE A 10 -0.44 4.92 0.53
N GLU A 11 -0.90 5.92 -0.23
CA GLU A 11 -0.11 7.13 -0.49
C GLU A 11 0.22 7.88 0.80
N LYS A 12 -0.76 7.99 1.71
CA LYS A 12 -0.56 8.64 2.99
C LYS A 12 0.38 7.88 3.93
N TYR A 13 0.12 6.60 4.17
CA TYR A 13 0.77 5.86 5.26
C TYR A 13 2.00 5.05 4.83
N ILE A 14 2.11 4.68 3.54
CA ILE A 14 3.25 3.91 3.03
C ILE A 14 4.25 4.83 2.33
N PHE A 15 3.76 5.79 1.52
CA PHE A 15 4.61 6.74 0.79
C PHE A 15 4.80 8.08 1.52
N GLY A 16 3.99 8.40 2.52
CA GLY A 16 4.12 9.62 3.31
C GLY A 16 3.59 10.88 2.62
N HIS A 17 2.73 10.74 1.61
CA HIS A 17 2.14 11.87 0.89
C HIS A 17 0.87 12.36 1.62
N GLU A 18 0.99 13.45 2.39
CA GLU A 18 -0.07 13.91 3.28
C GLU A 18 -1.20 14.67 2.59
N LYS A 19 -0.91 15.37 1.48
CA LYS A 19 -1.87 16.21 0.78
C LYS A 19 -2.34 15.56 -0.51
N ILE A 20 -3.60 15.13 -0.50
CA ILE A 20 -4.30 14.59 -1.67
C ILE A 20 -5.45 15.53 -2.02
N VAL A 21 -5.56 15.88 -3.30
CA VAL A 21 -6.57 16.82 -3.83
C VAL A 21 -7.30 16.19 -5.01
N CYS A 22 -8.61 16.44 -5.08
CA CYS A 22 -9.43 16.11 -6.25
C CYS A 22 -9.62 17.40 -7.07
N ARG A 23 -9.11 17.45 -8.29
CA ARG A 23 -9.27 18.63 -9.19
C ARG A 23 -10.29 18.43 -10.31
N HIS A 24 -10.66 17.19 -10.62
CA HIS A 24 -11.50 16.88 -11.79
C HIS A 24 -12.57 15.83 -11.52
N ALA A 25 -13.31 15.91 -10.41
CA ALA A 25 -14.45 15.06 -10.01
C ALA A 25 -14.22 13.52 -9.97
N GLU A 26 -13.21 13.01 -10.66
CA GLU A 26 -12.90 11.59 -10.90
C GLU A 26 -11.40 11.31 -10.65
N ASP A 27 -10.53 12.32 -10.78
CA ASP A 27 -9.09 12.17 -10.60
C ASP A 27 -8.59 12.76 -9.28
N ASP A 28 -7.95 11.91 -8.48
CA ASP A 28 -7.18 12.31 -7.28
C ASP A 28 -5.70 12.47 -7.63
N TYR A 29 -5.08 13.46 -7.00
CA TYR A 29 -3.67 13.79 -7.14
C TYR A 29 -3.03 13.95 -5.76
N HIS A 30 -1.78 13.54 -5.59
CA HIS A 30 -0.99 14.00 -4.45
C HIS A 30 -0.19 15.26 -4.83
N VAL A 31 0.02 16.14 -3.86
CA VAL A 31 0.75 17.41 -4.04
C VAL A 31 2.21 17.23 -3.61
N LEU A 32 3.15 17.40 -4.53
CA LEU A 32 4.58 17.26 -4.25
C LEU A 32 5.24 18.55 -3.74
N ILE A 33 4.86 19.68 -4.33
CA ILE A 33 5.44 20.99 -4.01
C ILE A 33 4.31 22.00 -4.05
N GLU A 34 4.15 22.71 -2.93
CA GLU A 34 3.39 23.94 -2.84
C GLU A 34 4.37 25.10 -2.98
N SER A 35 4.30 25.84 -4.07
CA SER A 35 4.99 27.11 -4.25
C SER A 35 3.94 28.19 -4.47
N ASP A 36 4.24 29.43 -4.07
CA ASP A 36 3.35 30.59 -4.26
C ASP A 36 2.83 30.65 -5.71
N GLY A 37 1.59 30.18 -5.91
CA GLY A 37 0.88 30.16 -7.19
C GLY A 37 1.01 28.90 -8.06
N TRP A 38 1.82 27.90 -7.69
CA TRP A 38 2.01 26.68 -8.48
C TRP A 38 2.04 25.42 -7.61
N ASP A 39 1.11 24.50 -7.87
CA ASP A 39 1.11 23.16 -7.31
C ASP A 39 1.64 22.18 -8.34
N VAL A 40 2.64 21.36 -7.98
CA VAL A 40 3.01 20.17 -8.76
C VAL A 40 2.13 19.02 -8.32
N LEU A 41 1.27 18.57 -9.24
CA LEU A 41 0.31 17.49 -9.03
C LEU A 41 0.75 16.23 -9.74
N ILE A 42 0.76 15.11 -9.03
CA ILE A 42 0.97 13.79 -9.62
C ILE A 42 -0.33 12.99 -9.48
N PRO A 43 -0.81 12.36 -10.58
CA PRO A 43 -1.96 11.48 -10.52
C PRO A 43 -1.74 10.37 -9.48
N LEU A 44 -2.72 10.18 -8.60
CA LEU A 44 -2.67 9.13 -7.59
C LEU A 44 -2.81 7.77 -8.27
N ARG A 45 -1.90 6.86 -7.95
CA ARG A 45 -1.81 5.54 -8.59
C ARG A 45 -2.95 4.62 -8.15
N TYR A 46 -3.19 3.58 -8.93
CA TYR A 46 -4.25 2.59 -8.69
C TYR A 46 -3.68 1.34 -8.02
N PHE A 47 -3.13 1.47 -6.81
CA PHE A 47 -2.41 0.40 -6.11
C PHE A 47 -3.26 -0.86 -5.90
N THR A 48 -4.55 -0.70 -5.65
CA THR A 48 -5.48 -1.82 -5.39
C THR A 48 -5.96 -2.55 -6.64
N GLU A 49 -5.65 -2.04 -7.84
CA GLU A 49 -6.11 -2.58 -9.12
C GLU A 49 -4.95 -2.94 -10.07
N SER A 50 -3.89 -2.14 -10.06
CA SER A 50 -2.69 -2.30 -10.90
C SER A 50 -1.62 -3.07 -10.13
N ILE A 51 -1.28 -4.28 -10.60
CA ILE A 51 -0.19 -5.06 -10.00
C ILE A 51 1.16 -4.36 -10.09
N SER A 52 1.38 -3.54 -11.13
CA SER A 52 2.60 -2.77 -11.29
C SER A 52 2.71 -1.68 -10.21
N ASP A 53 1.60 -1.02 -9.85
CA ASP A 53 1.59 -0.01 -8.79
C ASP A 53 1.67 -0.67 -7.41
N ALA A 54 0.93 -1.76 -7.20
CA ALA A 54 1.05 -2.57 -5.99
C ALA A 54 2.48 -3.07 -5.75
N TRP A 55 3.21 -3.39 -6.82
CA TRP A 55 4.60 -3.83 -6.68
C TRP A 55 5.50 -2.75 -6.07
N GLN A 56 5.22 -1.46 -6.33
CA GLN A 56 5.96 -0.37 -5.71
C GLN A 56 5.73 -0.28 -4.20
N VAL A 57 4.57 -0.73 -3.71
CA VAL A 57 4.30 -0.89 -2.27
C VAL A 57 5.22 -1.95 -1.68
N LEU A 58 5.39 -3.09 -2.35
CA LEU A 58 6.30 -4.15 -1.91
C LEU A 58 7.75 -3.67 -1.89
N GLU A 59 8.18 -2.94 -2.91
CA GLU A 59 9.53 -2.37 -2.97
C GLU A 59 9.76 -1.37 -1.84
N LYS A 60 8.78 -0.51 -1.55
CA LYS A 60 8.85 0.42 -0.41
C LYS A 60 8.97 -0.32 0.92
N LEU A 61 8.12 -1.32 1.18
CA LEU A 61 8.18 -2.12 2.39
C LEU A 61 9.51 -2.87 2.54
N LYS A 62 10.05 -3.43 1.45
CA LYS A 62 11.39 -4.06 1.48
C LYS A 62 12.48 -3.06 1.85
N ASN A 63 12.42 -1.85 1.29
CA ASN A 63 13.35 -0.77 1.62
C ASN A 63 13.20 -0.33 3.09
N ASP A 64 12.00 -0.45 3.67
CA ASP A 64 11.72 -0.18 5.08
C ASP A 64 12.13 -1.34 6.02
N GLY A 65 12.68 -2.42 5.49
CA GLY A 65 13.22 -3.55 6.26
C GLY A 65 12.25 -4.71 6.47
N TYR A 66 11.12 -4.73 5.78
CA TYR A 66 10.19 -5.86 5.81
C TYR A 66 10.66 -6.98 4.89
N GLY A 67 10.63 -8.21 5.41
CA GLY A 67 10.58 -9.39 4.57
C GLY A 67 9.15 -9.66 4.14
N ILE A 68 8.98 -10.15 2.91
CA ILE A 68 7.66 -10.32 2.30
C ILE A 68 7.57 -11.66 1.61
N ASN A 69 6.54 -12.43 1.94
CA ASN A 69 6.13 -13.60 1.19
C ASN A 69 4.80 -13.33 0.50
N LEU A 70 4.74 -13.62 -0.80
CA LEU A 70 3.54 -13.53 -1.63
C LEU A 70 3.26 -14.91 -2.23
N TYR A 71 2.10 -15.47 -1.94
CA TYR A 71 1.67 -16.76 -2.45
C TYR A 71 0.37 -16.62 -3.23
N GLY A 72 0.28 -17.31 -4.37
CA GLY A 72 -0.99 -17.60 -5.02
C GLY A 72 -1.39 -19.02 -4.67
N GLN A 73 -2.61 -19.22 -4.14
CA GLN A 73 -3.16 -20.55 -3.92
C GLN A 73 -4.03 -20.96 -5.11
N ASP A 74 -4.00 -22.25 -5.47
CA ASP A 74 -4.93 -22.81 -6.46
C ASP A 74 -6.38 -22.52 -6.01
N GLY A 75 -7.11 -21.72 -6.81
CA GLY A 75 -8.47 -21.27 -6.49
C GLY A 75 -8.68 -19.76 -6.29
N PHE A 76 -7.78 -18.90 -6.80
CA PHE A 76 -7.93 -17.44 -6.93
C PHE A 76 -7.69 -16.59 -5.69
N LYS A 77 -7.06 -17.11 -4.63
CA LYS A 77 -6.69 -16.29 -3.47
C LYS A 77 -5.20 -16.00 -3.45
N TRP A 78 -4.88 -14.74 -3.21
CA TRP A 78 -3.55 -14.23 -2.96
C TRP A 78 -3.36 -14.04 -1.48
N GLN A 79 -2.22 -14.50 -1.00
CA GLN A 79 -1.84 -14.43 0.41
C GLN A 79 -0.57 -13.61 0.54
N VAL A 80 -0.60 -12.59 1.40
CA VAL A 80 0.56 -11.76 1.72
C VAL A 80 0.90 -11.92 3.19
N GLN A 81 2.16 -12.21 3.45
CA GLN A 81 2.73 -12.27 4.80
C GLN A 81 3.92 -11.32 4.87
N LEU A 82 3.91 -10.45 5.90
CA LEU A 82 4.99 -9.53 6.21
C LEU A 82 5.70 -9.98 7.49
N TYR A 83 7.01 -9.82 7.55
CA TYR A 83 7.78 -10.11 8.77
C TYR A 83 8.86 -9.04 8.96
N GLU A 84 9.06 -8.61 10.20
CA GLU A 84 10.08 -7.62 10.53
C GLU A 84 11.45 -8.30 10.59
N GLY A 85 12.31 -7.95 9.63
CA GLY A 85 13.70 -8.40 9.60
C GLY A 85 14.58 -7.52 10.48
N ARG A 86 14.46 -7.61 11.81
CA ARG A 86 15.48 -7.02 12.71
C ARG A 86 16.54 -8.06 13.06
N THR A 87 17.75 -7.76 12.60
CA THR A 87 19.02 -8.38 12.99
C THR A 87 19.15 -8.40 14.53
N TYR A 88 19.70 -9.50 15.07
CA TYR A 88 19.83 -9.88 16.50
C TYR A 88 18.72 -10.76 17.10
N GLY A 89 18.43 -11.89 16.44
CA GLY A 89 17.99 -13.12 17.13
C GLY A 89 16.52 -13.21 17.54
N ALA A 90 15.70 -12.20 17.25
CA ALA A 90 14.24 -12.27 17.41
C ALA A 90 13.57 -11.90 16.08
N ILE A 91 13.08 -12.91 15.36
CA ILE A 91 12.17 -12.72 14.23
C ILE A 91 10.83 -12.33 14.86
N VAL A 92 10.38 -11.10 14.65
CA VAL A 92 8.98 -10.75 14.90
C VAL A 92 8.24 -11.07 13.60
N THR A 93 7.66 -12.26 13.53
CA THR A 93 6.69 -12.58 12.49
C THR A 93 5.40 -11.83 12.79
N PHE A 94 4.88 -11.07 11.83
CA PHE A 94 3.46 -10.76 11.86
C PHE A 94 2.77 -12.04 11.39
N ASP A 95 2.17 -12.76 12.34
CA ASP A 95 1.55 -14.07 12.11
C ASP A 95 0.26 -14.00 11.29
N GLU A 96 -0.18 -12.82 10.87
CA GLU A 96 -1.47 -12.65 10.20
C GLU A 96 -1.31 -12.59 8.67
N LEU A 97 -1.71 -13.70 8.05
CA LEU A 97 -1.87 -13.89 6.62
C LEU A 97 -3.04 -13.02 6.12
N ILE A 98 -2.79 -12.15 5.13
CA ILE A 98 -3.85 -11.40 4.47
C ILE A 98 -4.24 -12.11 3.19
N GLU A 99 -5.50 -12.52 3.10
CA GLU A 99 -6.06 -13.16 1.91
C GLU A 99 -6.95 -12.19 1.12
N HIS A 100 -6.78 -12.14 -0.20
CA HIS A 100 -7.73 -11.48 -1.08
C HIS A 100 -7.76 -12.12 -2.47
N THR A 101 -8.86 -11.97 -3.22
CA THR A 101 -8.97 -12.53 -4.59
C THR A 101 -8.16 -11.77 -5.64
N SER A 102 -7.73 -10.55 -5.29
CA SER A 102 -6.88 -9.67 -6.08
C SER A 102 -5.53 -9.51 -5.37
N ALA A 103 -4.43 -9.87 -6.06
CA ALA A 103 -3.07 -9.67 -5.57
C ALA A 103 -2.78 -8.21 -5.21
N PRO A 104 -3.07 -7.22 -6.10
CA PRO A 104 -2.88 -5.81 -5.80
C PRO A 104 -3.55 -5.39 -4.48
N MET A 105 -4.79 -5.82 -4.26
CA MET A 105 -5.53 -5.53 -3.03
C MET A 105 -4.91 -6.23 -1.82
N ALA A 106 -4.56 -7.52 -1.92
CA ALA A 106 -3.92 -8.26 -0.81
C ALA A 106 -2.63 -7.57 -0.34
N ILE A 107 -1.83 -7.07 -1.29
CA ILE A 107 -0.60 -6.31 -1.01
C ILE A 107 -0.92 -5.03 -0.25
N CYS A 108 -1.89 -4.25 -0.73
CA CYS A 108 -2.26 -2.98 -0.09
C CYS A 108 -2.80 -3.17 1.32
N LEU A 109 -3.68 -4.17 1.51
CA LEU A 109 -4.24 -4.49 2.82
C LEU A 109 -3.15 -4.93 3.81
N ALA A 110 -2.21 -5.76 3.38
CA ALA A 110 -1.08 -6.17 4.21
C ALA A 110 -0.18 -4.99 4.60
N ALA A 111 0.11 -4.09 3.64
CA ALA A 111 0.92 -2.91 3.88
C ALA A 111 0.27 -1.97 4.92
N LEU A 112 -1.02 -1.68 4.77
CA LEU A 112 -1.72 -0.81 5.71
C LEU A 112 -1.80 -1.42 7.10
N LYS A 113 -2.00 -2.73 7.18
CA LYS A 113 -1.99 -3.44 8.45
C LYS A 113 -0.63 -3.38 9.15
N SER A 114 0.49 -3.48 8.42
CA SER A 114 1.82 -3.42 9.05
C SER A 114 2.15 -2.07 9.67
N VAL A 115 1.48 -1.01 9.23
CA VAL A 115 1.58 0.34 9.82
C VAL A 115 0.44 0.66 10.79
N GLY A 116 -0.35 -0.35 11.20
CA GLY A 116 -1.41 -0.23 12.19
C GLY A 116 -2.70 0.42 11.70
N VAL A 117 -2.91 0.50 10.39
CA VAL A 117 -4.16 1.01 9.81
C VAL A 117 -5.16 -0.15 9.70
N GLU A 118 -6.18 -0.13 10.55
CA GLU A 118 -7.28 -1.09 10.51
C GLU A 118 -8.26 -0.74 9.39
N ILE A 119 -8.49 -1.68 8.47
CA ILE A 119 -9.53 -1.58 7.45
C ILE A 119 -10.65 -2.54 7.84
N ALA A 120 -11.86 -2.02 8.01
CA ALA A 120 -13.05 -2.85 8.13
C ALA A 120 -13.31 -3.55 6.77
N THR A 121 -12.92 -4.83 6.70
CA THR A 121 -13.20 -5.74 5.58
C THR A 121 -14.56 -6.39 5.71
#